data_AF-R6EAB9-F1
#
_entry.id   AF-R6EAB9-F1
#
_cell.length_a   1.000
_cell.length_b   1.000
_cell.length_c   1.000
_cell.angle_alpha   90.00
_cell.angle_beta   90.00
_cell.angle_gamma   90.00
#
_symmetry.space_group_name_H-M   'P 1'
#
loop_
_entity.id
_entity.type
_entity.pdbx_description
1 polymer ?
#
loop_
_entity_poly.entity_id
_entity_poly.type
_entity_poly.pdbx_seq_one_letter_code
_entity_poly.pdbx_strand_id
1 'polypeptide(L)'
;MGKKCRKWIIWCALLILGITMPLSATTAQAAQTEQGSWLNDTWSSLLGYNYSTTSSPAPTAGTNTMQETSYDSIVSANISGYTATSLSLEWISLGNGNGYHIYRKSSYDKEYTLLGTVANKQGSLLTYKDTSFQRGISYSYKIAAYRTDAATGSQSDTTSVTLTKKVALPRVSFISVKRNGTNAKLKWKKVNGISGYEIYRKNSGSSFKKAKTVSNPSALTWTSKKVSKKKATKYKVRAFVIYNGKKVYGNFSDVLQTYSASQNSLAKRIRSLQKKFPNGKYWNHAGKSSYNSSTITSRPCDHSIGNGLTTCNHYNCPNGILGYQCYGFAWKMSDLLYGRSAKIKNFTSYAKCKPGDVVRYSGHSVIITEKHGGYVVVGECNYGNTCLIKWGRKVSSAELAGAVYSRRYR
;
A
#
# COMPACT_ATOMS: atom_id res chain seq x y z
N MET A 1 38.53 -33.55 8.90
CA MET A 1 38.76 -32.69 7.72
C MET A 1 37.45 -31.98 7.40
N GLY A 2 37.24 -30.66 7.38
CA GLY A 2 38.02 -29.48 7.72
C GLY A 2 37.12 -28.25 7.49
N LYS A 3 37.13 -27.31 8.47
CA LYS A 3 37.08 -25.82 8.35
C LYS A 3 35.89 -25.18 7.56
N LYS A 4 35.20 -24.11 7.96
CA LYS A 4 35.43 -23.03 8.94
C LYS A 4 34.18 -22.09 8.95
N CYS A 5 33.90 -21.51 10.12
CA CYS A 5 33.48 -20.11 10.42
C CYS A 5 32.29 -19.42 9.74
N ARG A 6 31.37 -18.88 10.57
CA ARG A 6 31.13 -17.42 10.83
C ARG A 6 29.99 -17.28 11.87
N LYS A 7 30.32 -16.91 13.11
CA LYS A 7 30.24 -15.57 13.75
C LYS A 7 28.82 -14.97 13.85
N TRP A 8 28.43 -14.83 15.12
CA TRP A 8 27.28 -14.13 15.70
C TRP A 8 27.33 -12.60 15.49
N ILE A 9 26.17 -11.93 15.52
CA ILE A 9 25.74 -11.02 16.62
C ILE A 9 24.42 -10.31 16.25
N ILE A 10 23.53 -10.31 17.25
CA ILE A 10 22.24 -9.66 17.46
C ILE A 10 22.44 -8.15 17.72
N TRP A 11 21.47 -7.26 17.45
CA TRP A 11 21.11 -6.23 18.43
C TRP A 11 19.63 -5.82 18.37
N CYS A 12 19.07 -5.78 19.58
CA CYS A 12 17.70 -5.50 19.97
C CYS A 12 17.38 -4.01 20.08
N ALA A 13 16.07 -3.76 20.05
CA ALA A 13 15.42 -2.53 20.48
C ALA A 13 15.66 -2.22 21.97
N LEU A 14 15.63 -0.94 22.34
CA LEU A 14 15.51 -0.50 23.72
C LEU A 14 14.37 0.51 23.87
N LEU A 15 13.44 0.12 24.74
CA LEU A 15 12.31 0.86 25.27
C LEU A 15 12.80 1.61 26.52
N ILE A 16 12.37 2.86 26.65
CA ILE A 16 12.62 3.75 27.78
C ILE A 16 11.66 3.37 28.91
N LEU A 17 12.18 3.15 30.12
CA LEU A 17 11.46 3.41 31.37
C LEU A 17 12.46 3.92 32.40
N GLY A 18 12.24 5.15 32.84
CA GLY A 18 12.98 5.80 33.91
C GLY A 18 12.46 5.36 35.27
N ILE A 19 13.39 5.21 36.21
CA ILE A 19 13.13 5.26 37.64
C ILE A 19 14.27 6.08 38.25
N THR A 20 13.89 7.19 38.87
CA THR A 20 14.72 8.05 39.71
C THR A 20 14.62 7.59 41.16
N MET A 21 15.74 7.50 41.88
CA MET A 21 15.79 7.72 43.33
C MET A 21 17.12 8.37 43.75
N PRO A 22 17.12 9.25 44.78
CA PRO A 22 18.25 10.12 45.17
C PRO A 22 18.97 9.62 46.44
N LEU A 23 20.12 10.24 46.80
CA LEU A 23 20.71 10.46 48.15
C LEU A 23 22.21 10.83 47.94
N SER A 24 22.64 12.10 48.12
CA SER A 24 22.99 12.86 49.33
C SER A 24 24.49 12.81 49.70
N ALA A 25 25.02 13.98 50.06
CA ALA A 25 26.44 14.37 50.13
C ALA A 25 27.19 13.92 51.42
N THR A 26 28.53 13.81 51.36
CA THR A 26 29.50 14.69 52.10
C THR A 26 30.97 14.21 51.99
N THR A 27 31.86 15.18 51.68
CA THR A 27 33.30 15.39 52.04
C THR A 27 34.30 14.24 52.23
N ALA A 28 35.43 14.26 51.49
CA ALA A 28 36.80 14.56 52.00
C ALA A 28 37.92 14.29 50.95
N GLN A 29 39.05 14.96 51.17
CA GLN A 29 40.23 15.20 50.34
C GLN A 29 41.08 13.99 49.87
N ALA A 30 41.73 14.20 48.73
CA ALA A 30 43.10 13.79 48.33
C ALA A 30 43.45 12.30 48.13
N ALA A 31 43.68 11.93 46.87
CA ALA A 31 44.80 11.09 46.45
C ALA A 31 45.02 11.24 44.93
N GLN A 32 46.14 11.85 44.55
CA GLN A 32 46.69 11.70 43.20
C GLN A 32 47.14 10.26 43.02
N THR A 33 46.63 9.56 42.00
CA THR A 33 47.42 8.52 41.31
C THR A 33 46.86 8.28 39.91
N GLU A 34 47.79 8.19 38.97
CA GLU A 34 47.63 7.96 37.55
C GLU A 34 46.94 6.62 37.24
N GLN A 35 46.04 6.63 36.26
CA GLN A 35 45.68 5.56 35.32
C GLN A 35 44.54 6.13 34.47
N GLY A 36 44.59 6.26 33.16
CA GLY A 36 45.37 5.56 32.16
C GLY A 36 44.46 5.53 30.93
N SER A 37 44.81 6.35 29.97
CA SER A 37 44.18 6.53 28.67
C SER A 37 43.87 5.21 27.96
N TRP A 38 42.61 4.95 27.68
CA TRP A 38 42.20 4.04 26.62
C TRP A 38 41.02 4.66 25.90
N LEU A 39 41.31 5.33 24.79
CA LEU A 39 40.50 5.51 23.58
C LEU A 39 41.13 6.65 22.75
N ASN A 40 42.35 6.44 22.24
CA ASN A 40 42.84 7.24 21.10
C ASN A 40 43.93 6.58 20.24
N ASP A 41 43.99 5.24 20.21
CA ASP A 41 44.91 4.52 19.33
C ASP A 41 44.17 3.54 18.42
N THR A 42 43.51 4.09 17.41
CA THR A 42 43.55 3.53 16.05
C THR A 42 43.42 4.70 15.07
N TRP A 43 44.29 4.72 14.06
CA TRP A 43 44.32 5.59 12.87
C TRP A 43 45.48 6.61 12.74
N SER A 44 46.65 6.28 13.29
CA SER A 44 47.92 6.96 12.99
C SER A 44 48.86 6.18 12.05
N SER A 45 48.35 5.40 11.09
CA SER A 45 49.17 4.66 10.11
C SER A 45 49.06 5.12 8.66
N LEU A 46 48.79 6.40 8.40
CA LEU A 46 48.79 6.94 7.01
C LEU A 46 49.57 8.24 6.80
N LEU A 47 50.33 8.71 7.79
CA LEU A 47 51.29 9.79 7.60
C LEU A 47 52.60 9.38 8.29
N GLY A 48 53.55 8.90 7.49
CA GLY A 48 54.88 8.57 7.98
C GLY A 48 55.60 9.82 8.48
N TYR A 49 55.84 9.88 9.79
CA TYR A 49 56.79 10.82 10.38
C TYR A 49 57.65 10.05 11.39
N ASN A 50 58.95 9.93 11.08
CA ASN A 50 59.98 9.47 12.01
C ASN A 50 60.35 10.63 12.93
N TYR A 51 60.36 10.40 14.24
CA TYR A 51 61.01 11.30 15.20
C TYR A 51 62.26 10.61 15.76
N SER A 52 63.44 11.14 15.40
CA SER A 52 64.70 10.90 16.10
C SER A 52 64.93 12.02 17.12
N THR A 53 65.12 11.66 18.38
CA THR A 53 65.38 12.59 19.48
C THR A 53 66.87 12.66 19.81
N THR A 54 67.49 13.83 19.64
CA THR A 54 68.69 14.24 20.38
C THR A 54 68.47 15.63 20.98
N SER A 55 68.97 15.82 22.19
CA SER A 55 68.62 16.86 23.16
C SER A 55 69.52 18.11 23.13
N SER A 56 68.94 19.26 23.51
CA SER A 56 69.53 20.51 24.07
C SER A 56 69.53 21.75 23.15
N PRO A 57 69.52 23.00 23.69
CA PRO A 57 68.73 23.56 24.77
C PRO A 57 67.71 24.61 24.26
N ALA A 58 66.84 25.07 25.16
CA ALA A 58 65.64 25.87 24.89
C ALA A 58 65.86 27.13 24.03
N PRO A 59 65.03 27.37 22.98
CA PRO A 59 64.87 28.68 22.39
C PRO A 59 63.66 29.41 22.98
N THR A 60 63.85 30.72 23.06
CA THR A 60 62.94 31.83 23.35
C THR A 60 61.49 31.60 22.91
N ALA A 61 60.53 32.07 23.71
CA ALA A 61 59.09 32.06 23.44
C ALA A 61 58.74 32.91 22.20
N GLY A 62 58.98 32.35 21.01
CA GLY A 62 58.32 32.76 19.78
C GLY A 62 56.93 32.13 19.75
N THR A 63 55.89 32.94 19.61
CA THR A 63 54.55 32.48 19.27
C THR A 63 54.58 31.88 17.86
N ASN A 64 54.93 30.60 17.75
CA ASN A 64 54.73 29.82 16.53
C ASN A 64 53.22 29.60 16.35
N THR A 65 52.54 30.56 15.72
CA THR A 65 51.22 30.31 15.13
C THR A 65 51.42 29.36 13.96
N MET A 66 51.21 28.05 14.19
CA MET A 66 51.10 27.09 13.11
C MET A 66 49.85 27.46 12.28
N GLN A 67 50.08 28.02 11.10
CA GLN A 67 49.01 28.31 10.14
C GLN A 67 48.52 26.97 9.57
N GLU A 68 47.39 26.48 10.09
CA GLU A 68 46.77 25.24 9.61
C GLU A 68 46.46 25.37 8.12
N THR A 69 47.03 24.48 7.30
CA THR A 69 46.81 24.52 5.85
C THR A 69 45.35 24.22 5.53
N SER A 70 44.77 25.03 4.65
CA SER A 70 43.41 24.86 4.16
C SER A 70 43.23 23.49 3.50
N TYR A 71 42.31 22.68 4.00
CA TYR A 71 41.88 21.44 3.36
C TYR A 71 40.36 21.32 3.37
N ASP A 72 39.79 20.94 2.24
CA ASP A 72 38.35 20.72 2.08
C ASP A 72 38.09 19.24 1.81
N SER A 73 37.25 18.63 2.65
CA SER A 73 36.89 17.23 2.52
C SER A 73 35.43 16.99 2.85
N ILE A 74 34.75 16.33 1.92
CA ILE A 74 33.38 15.86 2.01
C ILE A 74 33.45 14.35 1.88
N VAL A 75 33.03 13.63 2.92
CA VAL A 75 33.01 12.17 2.91
C VAL A 75 31.63 11.64 3.25
N SER A 76 31.34 10.42 2.79
CA SER A 76 30.07 9.72 3.06
C SER A 76 28.84 10.56 2.73
N ALA A 77 28.87 11.28 1.61
CA ALA A 77 27.74 12.08 1.16
C ALA A 77 26.63 11.20 0.57
N ASN A 78 25.43 11.29 1.13
CA ASN A 78 24.31 10.42 0.79
C ASN A 78 23.00 11.19 0.71
N ILE A 79 22.00 10.54 0.12
CA ILE A 79 20.59 10.93 0.27
C ILE A 79 20.02 10.08 1.41
N SER A 80 19.78 10.71 2.55
CA SER A 80 19.40 10.03 3.80
C SER A 80 17.92 9.67 3.87
N GLY A 81 17.07 10.37 3.12
CA GLY A 81 15.64 10.07 3.09
C GLY A 81 14.81 11.01 2.23
N TYR A 82 13.54 10.68 2.07
CA TYR A 82 12.59 11.55 1.37
C TYR A 82 11.16 11.36 1.88
N THR A 83 10.36 12.40 1.74
CA THR A 83 8.91 12.38 1.98
C THR A 83 8.16 12.61 0.67
N ALA A 84 6.89 13.03 0.75
CA ALA A 84 6.14 13.44 -0.43
C ALA A 84 6.60 14.78 -1.01
N THR A 85 7.20 15.64 -0.19
CA THR A 85 7.50 17.04 -0.51
C THR A 85 8.88 17.47 -0.02
N SER A 86 9.70 16.53 0.47
CA SER A 86 11.06 16.84 0.90
C SER A 86 12.05 15.72 0.58
N LEU A 87 13.31 16.07 0.44
CA LEU A 87 14.43 15.14 0.34
C LEU A 87 15.56 15.63 1.25
N SER A 88 16.18 14.72 1.98
CA SER A 88 17.26 15.01 2.91
C SER A 88 18.59 14.50 2.36
N LEU A 89 19.60 15.37 2.45
CA LEU A 89 21.00 15.08 2.19
C LEU A 89 21.74 14.99 3.51
N GLU A 90 22.80 14.19 3.55
CA GLU A 90 23.73 14.14 4.67
C GLU A 90 25.16 13.93 4.16
N TRP A 91 26.13 14.44 4.90
CA TRP A 91 27.56 14.25 4.63
C TRP A 91 28.37 14.51 5.90
N ILE A 92 29.59 13.98 5.95
CA ILE A 92 30.54 14.28 7.04
C ILE A 92 31.53 15.33 6.56
N SER A 93 31.75 16.35 7.38
CA SER A 93 32.81 17.34 7.18
C SER A 93 34.10 16.88 7.87
N LEU A 94 35.20 16.81 7.13
CA LEU A 94 36.55 16.66 7.71
C LEU A 94 37.46 17.88 7.45
N GLY A 95 37.03 18.78 6.56
CA GLY A 95 37.79 19.99 6.22
C GLY A 95 37.58 21.15 7.19
N ASN A 96 38.46 22.15 7.09
CA ASN A 96 38.41 23.40 7.86
C ASN A 96 37.86 24.60 7.04
N GLY A 97 37.11 24.34 5.95
CA GLY A 97 36.39 25.36 5.19
C GLY A 97 35.26 26.04 5.98
N ASN A 98 34.69 27.13 5.43
CA ASN A 98 33.66 27.92 6.12
C ASN A 98 32.29 27.23 6.15
N GLY A 99 31.96 26.44 5.13
CA GLY A 99 30.70 25.72 5.06
C GLY A 99 30.47 25.05 3.73
N TYR A 100 29.20 24.82 3.41
CA TYR A 100 28.75 24.13 2.22
C TYR A 100 27.62 24.87 1.52
N HIS A 101 27.77 25.08 0.22
CA HIS A 101 26.70 25.47 -0.69
C HIS A 101 26.00 24.23 -1.23
N ILE A 102 24.68 24.21 -1.12
CA ILE A 102 23.84 23.12 -1.58
C ILE A 102 23.12 23.56 -2.84
N TYR A 103 23.55 23.05 -3.98
CA TYR A 103 22.92 23.33 -5.25
C TYR A 103 22.04 22.17 -5.70
N ARG A 104 21.04 22.47 -6.54
CA ARG A 104 20.22 21.46 -7.20
C ARG A 104 19.97 21.83 -8.65
N LYS A 105 19.94 20.83 -9.51
CA LYS A 105 19.49 20.90 -10.90
C LYS A 105 18.50 19.77 -11.15
N SER A 106 17.33 20.06 -11.71
CA SER A 106 16.44 19.00 -12.17
C SER A 106 16.76 18.58 -13.61
N SER A 107 16.20 17.45 -14.05
CA SER A 107 16.23 17.03 -15.46
C SER A 107 15.54 17.99 -16.44
N TYR A 108 14.90 19.05 -15.95
CA TYR A 108 14.24 20.09 -16.76
C TYR A 108 14.97 21.42 -16.73
N ASP A 109 15.97 21.58 -15.86
CA ASP A 109 16.72 22.82 -15.68
C ASP A 109 18.03 22.75 -16.47
N LYS A 110 18.51 23.91 -16.95
CA LYS A 110 19.80 24.01 -17.65
C LYS A 110 20.97 24.09 -16.68
N GLU A 111 20.80 24.86 -15.61
CA GLU A 111 21.84 25.16 -14.64
C GLU A 111 21.47 24.70 -13.23
N TYR A 112 22.50 24.62 -12.37
CA TYR A 112 22.33 24.44 -10.93
C TYR A 112 21.84 25.74 -10.28
N THR A 113 20.93 25.62 -9.31
CA THR A 113 20.49 26.72 -8.46
C THR A 113 20.88 26.47 -7.02
N LEU A 114 21.34 27.51 -6.32
CA LEU A 114 21.65 27.44 -4.89
C LEU A 114 20.34 27.29 -4.11
N LEU A 115 20.21 26.21 -3.35
CA LEU A 115 19.07 25.98 -2.45
C LEU A 115 19.33 26.53 -1.05
N GLY A 116 20.59 26.53 -0.60
CA GLY A 116 20.96 27.07 0.69
C GLY A 116 22.41 26.78 1.07
N THR A 117 22.77 27.28 2.25
CA THR A 117 24.12 27.22 2.80
C THR A 117 24.09 26.54 4.16
N VAL A 118 25.07 25.69 4.46
CA VAL A 118 25.22 25.00 5.75
C VAL A 118 26.59 25.34 6.31
N ALA A 119 26.63 25.95 7.49
CA ALA A 119 27.89 26.26 8.17
C ALA A 119 28.69 24.99 8.49
N ASN A 120 30.01 25.08 8.41
CA ASN A 120 30.86 23.95 8.73
C ASN A 120 30.80 23.60 10.22
N LYS A 121 30.80 22.30 10.52
CA LYS A 121 31.10 21.76 11.84
C LYS A 121 32.02 20.56 11.64
N GLN A 122 33.32 20.81 11.76
CA GLN A 122 34.35 19.81 11.48
C GLN A 122 34.15 18.54 12.33
N GLY A 123 34.38 17.38 11.72
CA GLY A 123 34.20 16.07 12.34
C GLY A 123 32.74 15.66 12.58
N SER A 124 31.75 16.46 12.17
CA SER A 124 30.33 16.19 12.42
C SER A 124 29.58 15.74 11.16
N LEU A 125 28.52 14.96 11.39
CA LEU A 125 27.50 14.69 10.38
C LEU A 125 26.65 15.94 10.17
N LEU A 126 26.65 16.46 8.95
CA LEU A 126 25.84 17.59 8.51
C LEU A 126 24.66 17.10 7.69
N THR A 127 23.57 17.88 7.71
CA THR A 127 22.36 17.55 6.96
C THR A 127 21.76 18.77 6.30
N TYR A 128 21.06 18.56 5.18
CA TYR A 128 20.28 19.58 4.51
C TYR A 128 18.95 18.98 4.02
N LYS A 129 17.85 19.71 4.21
CA LYS A 129 16.52 19.27 3.79
C LYS A 129 15.97 20.19 2.71
N ASP A 130 15.90 19.68 1.49
CA ASP A 130 15.18 20.35 0.40
C ASP A 130 13.67 20.17 0.60
N THR A 131 12.98 21.24 0.97
CA THR A 131 11.51 21.29 1.16
C THR A 131 10.74 21.66 -0.11
N SER A 132 11.44 21.96 -1.21
CA SER A 132 10.86 22.25 -2.52
C SER A 132 10.83 21.02 -3.44
N PHE A 133 11.31 19.87 -2.94
CA PHE A 133 11.38 18.61 -3.67
C PHE A 133 9.99 18.11 -4.13
N GLN A 134 9.92 17.65 -5.39
CA GLN A 134 8.74 17.01 -5.95
C GLN A 134 9.06 15.62 -6.54
N ARG A 135 8.19 14.64 -6.25
CA ARG A 135 8.31 13.31 -6.86
C ARG A 135 8.01 13.34 -8.37
N GLY A 136 8.57 12.37 -9.08
CA GLY A 136 8.46 12.23 -10.53
C GLY A 136 9.61 12.92 -11.28
N ILE A 137 10.26 13.90 -10.64
CA ILE A 137 11.38 14.66 -11.17
C ILE A 137 12.69 13.96 -10.81
N SER A 138 13.66 13.97 -11.74
CA SER A 138 15.03 13.56 -11.45
C SER A 138 15.82 14.79 -11.04
N TYR A 139 16.50 14.74 -9.91
CA TYR A 139 17.33 15.83 -9.39
C TYR A 139 18.77 15.37 -9.24
N SER A 140 19.71 16.26 -9.56
CA SER A 140 21.11 16.18 -9.18
C SER A 140 21.38 17.28 -8.16
N TYR A 141 21.95 16.91 -7.01
CA TYR A 141 22.36 17.81 -5.94
C TYR A 141 23.87 17.89 -5.92
N LYS A 142 24.42 19.10 -5.83
CA LYS A 142 25.85 19.35 -5.65
C LYS A 142 26.06 19.94 -4.26
N ILE A 143 26.82 19.24 -3.43
CA ILE A 143 27.29 19.75 -2.13
C ILE A 143 28.71 20.25 -2.38
N ALA A 144 28.91 21.56 -2.36
CA ALA A 144 30.21 22.18 -2.58
C ALA A 144 30.69 22.82 -1.27
N ALA A 145 31.89 22.49 -0.82
CA ALA A 145 32.54 23.25 0.24
C ALA A 145 32.80 24.67 -0.28
N TYR A 146 32.71 25.67 0.58
CA TYR A 146 33.08 27.03 0.23
C TYR A 146 34.01 27.65 1.27
N ARG A 147 34.81 28.61 0.81
CA ARG A 147 35.64 29.45 1.66
C ARG A 147 35.29 30.91 1.45
N THR A 148 35.42 31.69 2.51
CA THR A 148 35.25 33.14 2.49
C THR A 148 36.63 33.78 2.51
N ASP A 149 36.91 34.60 1.52
CA ASP A 149 38.08 35.46 1.50
C ASP A 149 37.94 36.52 2.61
N ALA A 150 38.91 36.57 3.52
CA ALA A 150 38.84 37.43 4.70
C ALA A 150 38.92 38.94 4.37
N ALA A 151 39.57 39.30 3.26
CA ALA A 151 39.76 40.69 2.87
C ALA A 151 38.55 41.26 2.13
N THR A 152 37.90 40.45 1.30
CA THR A 152 36.80 40.88 0.43
C THR A 152 35.43 40.38 0.89
N GLY A 153 35.38 39.39 1.77
CA GLY A 153 34.15 38.68 2.15
C GLY A 153 33.59 37.78 1.04
N SER A 154 34.29 37.63 -0.09
CA SER A 154 33.82 36.86 -1.24
C SER A 154 33.85 35.37 -0.94
N GLN A 155 32.80 34.65 -1.33
CA GLN A 155 32.73 33.20 -1.18
C GLN A 155 33.04 32.49 -2.49
N SER A 156 33.86 31.45 -2.43
CA SER A 156 34.19 30.59 -3.58
C SER A 156 34.01 29.12 -3.24
N ASP A 157 33.37 28.39 -4.16
CA ASP A 157 33.25 26.93 -4.09
C ASP A 157 34.63 26.28 -4.32
N THR A 158 34.94 25.22 -3.58
CA THR A 158 36.16 24.43 -3.74
C THR A 158 35.83 22.99 -4.17
N THR A 159 35.99 22.01 -3.29
CA THR A 159 35.64 20.61 -3.56
C THR A 159 34.13 20.42 -3.56
N SER A 160 33.65 19.48 -4.38
CA SER A 160 32.22 19.15 -4.40
C SER A 160 31.93 17.69 -4.69
N VAL A 161 30.77 17.24 -4.23
CA VAL A 161 30.21 15.93 -4.53
C VAL A 161 28.82 16.07 -5.13
N THR A 162 28.50 15.22 -6.10
CA THR A 162 27.19 15.24 -6.77
C THR A 162 26.41 13.95 -6.49
N LEU A 163 25.14 14.10 -6.12
CA LEU A 163 24.21 13.01 -5.84
C LEU A 163 22.98 13.12 -6.74
N THR A 164 22.61 12.04 -7.43
CA THR A 164 21.44 12.05 -8.33
C THR A 164 20.36 11.10 -7.86
N LYS A 165 19.10 11.56 -7.88
CA LYS A 165 17.93 10.76 -7.51
C LYS A 165 16.68 11.13 -8.29
N LYS A 166 15.98 10.08 -8.74
CA LYS A 166 14.59 10.15 -9.19
C LYS A 166 13.72 9.32 -8.25
N VAL A 167 12.73 9.94 -7.62
CA VAL A 167 11.70 9.24 -6.83
C VAL A 167 10.42 9.22 -7.63
N ALA A 168 9.93 8.05 -8.02
CA ALA A 168 8.70 7.94 -8.80
C ALA A 168 7.46 8.41 -8.01
N LEU A 169 6.45 8.91 -8.72
CA LEU A 169 5.14 9.16 -8.13
C LEU A 169 4.49 7.83 -7.71
N PRO A 170 3.92 7.74 -6.50
CA PRO A 170 3.20 6.54 -6.08
C PRO A 170 2.04 6.22 -7.02
N ARG A 171 1.83 4.92 -7.27
CA ARG A 171 0.68 4.44 -8.03
C ARG A 171 -0.61 4.75 -7.28
N VAL A 172 -1.60 5.32 -7.96
CA VAL A 172 -2.89 5.66 -7.35
C VAL A 172 -3.64 4.38 -6.97
N SER A 173 -4.04 4.25 -5.70
CA SER A 173 -4.96 3.20 -5.27
C SER A 173 -6.40 3.54 -5.68
N PHE A 174 -6.87 2.94 -6.77
CA PHE A 174 -8.22 3.15 -7.27
C PHE A 174 -9.20 2.22 -6.53
N ILE A 175 -10.12 2.81 -5.76
CA ILE A 175 -10.92 2.08 -4.76
C ILE A 175 -12.20 1.50 -5.33
N SER A 176 -12.97 2.27 -6.10
CA SER A 176 -14.23 1.76 -6.64
C SER A 176 -14.75 2.56 -7.83
N VAL A 177 -15.61 1.91 -8.62
CA VAL A 177 -16.44 2.52 -9.68
C VAL A 177 -17.86 2.02 -9.51
N LYS A 178 -18.77 2.91 -9.08
CA LYS A 178 -20.17 2.57 -8.80
C LYS A 178 -21.08 3.25 -9.80
N ARG A 179 -21.81 2.46 -10.60
CA ARG A 179 -22.79 3.00 -11.55
C ARG A 179 -24.09 3.38 -10.84
N ASN A 180 -24.60 4.57 -11.13
CA ASN A 180 -25.92 5.04 -10.77
C ASN A 180 -26.62 5.58 -12.03
N GLY A 181 -27.57 4.83 -12.58
CA GLY A 181 -28.21 5.18 -13.86
C GLY A 181 -27.22 5.28 -15.02
N THR A 182 -27.17 6.45 -15.66
CA THR A 182 -26.22 6.81 -16.74
C THR A 182 -24.94 7.45 -16.22
N ASN A 183 -24.70 7.42 -14.91
CA ASN A 183 -23.52 7.98 -14.27
C ASN A 183 -22.68 6.88 -13.60
N ALA A 184 -21.38 7.12 -13.41
CA ALA A 184 -20.51 6.27 -12.60
C ALA A 184 -19.67 7.12 -11.65
N LYS A 185 -19.80 6.89 -10.34
CA LYS A 185 -18.99 7.54 -9.30
C LYS A 185 -17.71 6.74 -9.07
N LEU A 186 -16.58 7.38 -9.33
CA LEU A 186 -15.23 6.87 -9.10
C LEU A 186 -14.72 7.37 -7.74
N LYS A 187 -13.94 6.54 -7.04
CA LYS A 187 -13.27 6.90 -5.78
C LYS A 187 -11.85 6.34 -5.74
N TRP A 188 -10.88 7.11 -5.29
CA TRP A 188 -9.47 6.70 -5.10
C TRP A 188 -8.90 7.23 -3.77
N LYS A 189 -7.73 6.73 -3.36
CA LYS A 189 -6.99 7.28 -2.20
C LYS A 189 -6.17 8.50 -2.58
N LYS A 190 -5.94 9.39 -1.60
CA LYS A 190 -5.07 10.56 -1.75
C LYS A 190 -3.63 10.11 -2.02
N VAL A 191 -2.97 10.77 -2.97
CA VAL A 191 -1.51 10.72 -3.12
C VAL A 191 -0.96 12.09 -2.72
N ASN A 192 -0.05 12.11 -1.74
CA ASN A 192 0.54 13.36 -1.23
C ASN A 192 1.62 13.89 -2.17
N GLY A 193 1.81 15.21 -2.20
CA GLY A 193 2.85 15.88 -2.99
C GLY A 193 2.58 15.89 -4.51
N ILE A 194 1.31 15.92 -4.92
CA ILE A 194 0.91 15.93 -6.35
C ILE A 194 0.17 17.22 -6.69
N SER A 195 0.11 17.57 -7.98
CA SER A 195 -0.69 18.68 -8.49
C SER A 195 -2.10 18.26 -8.94
N GLY A 196 -2.33 16.98 -9.20
CA GLY A 196 -3.67 16.49 -9.53
C GLY A 196 -3.72 15.07 -10.08
N TYR A 197 -4.87 14.71 -10.64
CA TYR A 197 -5.11 13.39 -11.24
C TYR A 197 -5.61 13.51 -12.69
N GLU A 198 -5.25 12.54 -13.52
CA GLU A 198 -5.92 12.29 -14.79
C GLU A 198 -6.67 10.97 -14.76
N ILE A 199 -7.91 11.02 -15.22
CA ILE A 199 -8.82 9.89 -15.29
C ILE A 199 -9.00 9.51 -16.75
N TYR A 200 -8.80 8.24 -17.04
CA TYR A 200 -8.98 7.68 -18.37
C TYR A 200 -10.17 6.74 -18.36
N ARG A 201 -10.92 6.73 -19.46
CA ARG A 201 -12.13 5.93 -19.67
C ARG A 201 -12.00 5.13 -20.97
N LYS A 202 -12.42 3.88 -20.92
CA LYS A 202 -12.58 3.00 -22.09
C LYS A 202 -14.03 2.55 -22.15
N ASN A 203 -14.73 2.95 -23.22
CA ASN A 203 -16.03 2.40 -23.56
C ASN A 203 -15.83 1.04 -24.25
N SER A 204 -16.85 0.19 -24.26
CA SER A 204 -16.76 -1.12 -24.91
C SER A 204 -16.35 -0.97 -26.39
N GLY A 205 -15.30 -1.69 -26.80
CA GLY A 205 -14.76 -1.66 -28.16
C GLY A 205 -13.86 -0.46 -28.49
N SER A 206 -13.66 0.50 -27.57
CA SER A 206 -12.75 1.64 -27.80
C SER A 206 -11.39 1.44 -27.14
N SER A 207 -10.41 2.30 -27.43
CA SER A 207 -9.20 2.47 -26.60
C SER A 207 -9.48 3.33 -25.35
N PHE A 208 -8.54 3.39 -24.41
CA PHE A 208 -8.63 4.33 -23.27
C PHE A 208 -8.37 5.76 -23.76
N LYS A 209 -9.28 6.68 -23.44
CA LYS A 209 -9.13 8.12 -23.69
C LYS A 209 -9.17 8.90 -22.38
N LYS A 210 -8.48 10.05 -22.32
CA LYS A 210 -8.55 10.96 -21.16
C LYS A 210 -9.98 11.48 -21.05
N ALA A 211 -10.59 11.28 -19.89
CA ALA A 211 -11.97 11.67 -19.60
C ALA A 211 -12.05 12.92 -18.72
N LYS A 212 -11.07 13.12 -17.83
CA LYS A 212 -11.02 14.27 -16.94
C LYS A 212 -9.61 14.51 -16.42
N THR A 213 -9.24 15.79 -16.31
CA THR A 213 -8.17 16.26 -15.44
C THR A 213 -8.81 16.82 -14.17
N VAL A 214 -8.33 16.39 -13.01
CA VAL A 214 -8.73 16.85 -11.70
C VAL A 214 -7.56 17.63 -11.12
N SER A 215 -7.60 18.96 -11.22
CA SER A 215 -6.51 19.85 -10.76
C SER A 215 -6.50 20.10 -9.26
N ASN A 216 -7.57 19.74 -8.53
CA ASN A 216 -7.56 19.75 -7.07
C ASN A 216 -7.03 18.40 -6.55
N PRO A 217 -5.83 18.33 -5.94
CA PRO A 217 -5.24 17.08 -5.45
C PRO A 217 -5.98 16.46 -4.26
N SER A 218 -6.85 17.23 -3.59
CA SER A 218 -7.72 16.77 -2.50
C SER A 218 -9.06 16.23 -3.00
N ALA A 219 -9.41 16.37 -4.29
CA ALA A 219 -10.61 15.78 -4.85
C ALA A 219 -10.39 14.26 -5.07
N LEU A 220 -11.00 13.44 -4.21
CA LEU A 220 -10.84 11.97 -4.20
C LEU A 220 -11.97 11.21 -4.90
N THR A 221 -12.90 11.93 -5.52
CA THR A 221 -14.01 11.35 -6.26
C THR A 221 -14.31 12.12 -7.54
N TRP A 222 -14.86 11.43 -8.53
CA TRP A 222 -15.40 12.06 -9.74
C TRP A 222 -16.55 11.24 -10.30
N THR A 223 -17.56 11.92 -10.83
CA THR A 223 -18.72 11.28 -11.46
C THR A 223 -18.60 11.37 -12.98
N SER A 224 -18.40 10.22 -13.62
CA SER A 224 -18.45 10.06 -15.06
C SER A 224 -19.90 10.09 -15.54
N LYS A 225 -20.23 10.97 -16.48
CA LYS A 225 -21.56 11.05 -17.12
C LYS A 225 -21.63 10.19 -18.39
N LYS A 226 -22.83 9.97 -18.93
CA LYS A 226 -23.07 9.28 -20.22
C LYS A 226 -22.46 7.87 -20.27
N VAL A 227 -22.61 7.10 -19.19
CA VAL A 227 -22.16 5.71 -19.07
C VAL A 227 -23.24 4.76 -19.61
N SER A 228 -22.86 3.77 -20.42
CA SER A 228 -23.78 2.78 -20.97
C SER A 228 -24.43 1.95 -19.86
N LYS A 229 -25.76 1.76 -19.91
CA LYS A 229 -26.50 0.88 -18.98
C LYS A 229 -26.22 -0.61 -19.23
N LYS A 230 -25.93 -0.98 -20.48
CA LYS A 230 -25.78 -2.37 -20.92
C LYS A 230 -24.32 -2.85 -20.86
N LYS A 231 -23.39 -2.06 -21.40
CA LYS A 231 -21.98 -2.46 -21.53
C LYS A 231 -21.14 -1.98 -20.35
N ALA A 232 -20.12 -2.75 -19.96
CA ALA A 232 -19.15 -2.32 -18.96
C ALA A 232 -18.31 -1.14 -19.51
N THR A 233 -17.93 -0.22 -18.62
CA THR A 233 -17.03 0.90 -18.91
C THR A 233 -15.85 0.80 -17.96
N LYS A 234 -14.63 0.80 -18.50
CA LYS A 234 -13.40 0.65 -17.73
C LYS A 234 -12.76 2.01 -17.47
N TYR A 235 -12.10 2.14 -16.34
CA TYR A 235 -11.45 3.36 -15.89
C TYR A 235 -10.07 3.05 -15.30
N LYS A 236 -9.15 4.00 -15.43
CA LYS A 236 -7.87 4.02 -14.72
C LYS A 236 -7.51 5.46 -14.36
N VAL A 237 -6.77 5.65 -13.28
CA VAL A 237 -6.42 6.96 -12.73
C VAL A 237 -4.90 7.04 -12.59
N ARG A 238 -4.30 8.19 -12.90
CA ARG A 238 -2.88 8.46 -12.60
C ARG A 238 -2.74 9.82 -11.92
N ALA A 239 -1.76 9.94 -11.04
CA ALA A 239 -1.37 11.22 -10.45
C ALA A 239 -0.41 11.96 -11.40
N PHE A 240 -0.34 13.29 -11.27
CA PHE A 240 0.67 14.10 -11.91
C PHE A 240 1.14 15.24 -10.99
N VAL A 241 2.38 15.70 -11.20
CA VAL A 241 2.89 16.98 -10.70
C VAL A 241 3.05 17.94 -11.87
N ILE A 242 3.06 19.25 -11.58
CA ILE A 242 3.43 20.29 -12.53
C ILE A 242 4.79 20.84 -12.08
N TYR A 243 5.79 20.73 -12.96
CA TYR A 243 7.13 21.27 -12.76
C TYR A 243 7.49 22.12 -13.98
N ASN A 244 7.86 23.39 -13.77
CA ASN A 244 8.12 24.37 -14.83
C ASN A 244 7.04 24.38 -15.93
N GLY A 245 5.76 24.40 -15.52
CA GLY A 245 4.61 24.38 -16.42
C GLY A 245 4.32 23.04 -17.12
N LYS A 246 5.19 22.03 -16.99
CA LYS A 246 5.05 20.71 -17.62
C LYS A 246 4.47 19.69 -16.66
N LYS A 247 3.59 18.81 -17.16
CA LYS A 247 3.03 17.70 -16.38
C LYS A 247 3.96 16.50 -16.40
N VAL A 248 4.33 16.03 -15.22
CA VAL A 248 5.07 14.78 -15.02
C VAL A 248 4.14 13.75 -14.40
N TYR A 249 4.02 12.60 -15.07
CA TYR A 249 2.99 11.61 -14.80
C TYR A 249 3.51 10.43 -14.00
N GLY A 250 2.73 9.98 -13.03
CA GLY A 250 2.91 8.69 -12.40
C GLY A 250 2.31 7.55 -13.22
N ASN A 251 2.57 6.32 -12.75
CA ASN A 251 1.97 5.12 -13.31
C ASN A 251 0.44 5.11 -13.13
N PHE A 252 -0.26 4.47 -14.07
CA PHE A 252 -1.69 4.25 -13.95
C PHE A 252 -2.03 3.27 -12.82
N SER A 253 -3.14 3.52 -12.15
CA SER A 253 -3.81 2.58 -11.24
C SER A 253 -4.17 1.27 -11.92
N ASP A 254 -4.64 0.30 -11.14
CA ASP A 254 -5.37 -0.83 -11.69
C ASP A 254 -6.61 -0.35 -12.43
N VAL A 255 -7.05 -1.16 -13.40
CA VAL A 255 -8.25 -0.88 -14.18
C VAL A 255 -9.46 -1.39 -13.39
N LEU A 256 -10.35 -0.49 -13.03
CA LEU A 256 -11.67 -0.84 -12.51
C LEU A 256 -12.74 -0.62 -13.56
N GLN A 257 -13.88 -1.30 -13.42
CA GLN A 257 -14.97 -1.19 -14.38
C GLN A 257 -16.32 -1.08 -13.70
N THR A 258 -17.28 -0.45 -14.40
CA THR A 258 -18.68 -0.51 -13.99
C THR A 258 -19.25 -1.89 -14.31
N TYR A 259 -19.98 -2.47 -13.36
CA TYR A 259 -20.90 -3.56 -13.63
C TYR A 259 -22.12 -3.08 -14.42
N SER A 260 -22.75 -3.99 -15.19
CA SER A 260 -23.99 -3.70 -15.92
C SER A 260 -25.11 -3.30 -14.96
N ALA A 261 -26.14 -2.59 -15.45
CA ALA A 261 -27.30 -2.27 -14.60
C ALA A 261 -27.99 -3.53 -14.07
N SER A 262 -28.04 -4.59 -14.88
CA SER A 262 -28.55 -5.90 -14.47
C SER A 262 -27.68 -6.56 -13.39
N GLN A 263 -26.36 -6.50 -13.49
CA GLN A 263 -25.44 -7.00 -12.47
C GLN A 263 -25.59 -6.25 -11.15
N ASN A 264 -25.73 -4.92 -11.17
CA ASN A 264 -26.00 -4.14 -9.96
C ASN A 264 -27.37 -4.43 -9.35
N SER A 265 -28.41 -4.56 -10.18
CA SER A 265 -29.75 -4.95 -9.72
C SER A 265 -29.72 -6.33 -9.08
N LEU A 266 -29.05 -7.29 -9.71
CA LEU A 266 -28.86 -8.63 -9.17
C LEU A 266 -28.13 -8.60 -7.83
N ALA A 267 -27.02 -7.86 -7.71
CA ALA A 267 -26.30 -7.71 -6.45
C ALA A 267 -27.16 -7.03 -5.35
N LYS A 268 -28.05 -6.09 -5.71
CA LYS A 268 -29.01 -5.51 -4.76
C LYS A 268 -30.05 -6.54 -4.30
N ARG A 269 -30.55 -7.37 -5.21
CA ARG A 269 -31.50 -8.44 -4.90
C ARG A 269 -30.86 -9.54 -4.04
N ILE A 270 -29.64 -9.96 -4.35
CA ILE A 270 -28.85 -10.88 -3.52
C ILE A 270 -28.70 -10.33 -2.10
N ARG A 271 -28.34 -9.05 -1.94
CA ARG A 271 -28.28 -8.42 -0.60
C ARG A 271 -29.63 -8.39 0.12
N SER A 272 -30.73 -8.22 -0.61
CA SER A 272 -32.08 -8.32 -0.04
C SER A 272 -32.38 -9.74 0.45
N LEU A 273 -31.97 -10.76 -0.32
CA LEU A 273 -32.10 -12.16 0.09
C LEU A 273 -31.23 -12.50 1.29
N GLN A 274 -29.99 -12.01 1.36
CA GLN A 274 -29.13 -12.18 2.52
C GLN A 274 -29.73 -11.57 3.80
N LYS A 275 -30.49 -10.48 3.70
CA LYS A 275 -31.25 -9.93 4.83
C LYS A 275 -32.45 -10.79 5.21
N LYS A 276 -33.17 -11.31 4.22
CA LYS A 276 -34.35 -12.17 4.42
C LYS A 276 -34.00 -13.58 4.94
N PHE A 277 -32.84 -14.09 4.54
CA PHE A 277 -32.29 -15.40 4.88
C PHE A 277 -30.89 -15.21 5.46
N PRO A 278 -30.75 -14.69 6.70
CA PRO A 278 -29.45 -14.32 7.25
C PRO A 278 -28.59 -15.53 7.63
N ASN A 279 -27.27 -15.30 7.66
CA ASN A 279 -26.29 -16.26 8.17
C ASN A 279 -26.66 -16.74 9.57
N GLY A 280 -26.48 -18.03 9.85
CA GLY A 280 -26.69 -18.60 11.18
C GLY A 280 -28.15 -18.96 11.50
N LYS A 281 -29.10 -18.65 10.62
CA LYS A 281 -30.48 -19.14 10.73
C LYS A 281 -30.68 -20.42 9.93
N TYR A 282 -31.74 -21.14 10.25
CA TYR A 282 -32.08 -22.41 9.63
C TYR A 282 -33.25 -22.23 8.68
N TRP A 283 -33.12 -22.73 7.44
CA TRP A 283 -34.21 -22.75 6.47
C TRP A 283 -35.12 -23.95 6.72
N ASN A 284 -35.91 -23.86 7.78
CA ASN A 284 -36.79 -24.90 8.27
C ASN A 284 -38.01 -24.26 8.97
N HIS A 285 -38.87 -25.08 9.56
CA HIS A 285 -40.02 -24.65 10.34
C HIS A 285 -40.09 -25.35 11.71
N ALA A 286 -38.94 -25.74 12.26
CA ALA A 286 -38.84 -26.37 13.57
C ALA A 286 -39.46 -25.48 14.67
N GLY A 287 -40.45 -26.03 15.39
CA GLY A 287 -41.16 -25.31 16.45
C GLY A 287 -42.11 -24.22 15.95
N LYS A 288 -42.60 -24.31 14.70
CA LYS A 288 -43.59 -23.38 14.13
C LYS A 288 -44.89 -24.12 13.81
N SER A 289 -46.01 -23.61 14.30
CA SER A 289 -47.37 -24.11 14.01
C SER A 289 -47.90 -23.67 12.63
N SER A 290 -47.38 -22.56 12.09
CA SER A 290 -47.66 -22.08 10.75
C SER A 290 -46.36 -21.71 10.04
N TYR A 291 -46.22 -22.11 8.78
CA TYR A 291 -45.01 -21.88 8.01
C TYR A 291 -45.29 -21.78 6.51
N ASN A 292 -44.33 -21.23 5.78
CA ASN A 292 -44.29 -21.25 4.33
C ASN A 292 -42.86 -21.48 3.86
N SER A 293 -42.64 -21.55 2.55
CA SER A 293 -41.30 -21.82 2.00
C SER A 293 -40.24 -20.76 2.37
N SER A 294 -40.61 -19.61 2.92
CA SER A 294 -39.70 -18.55 3.38
C SER A 294 -39.48 -18.53 4.89
N THR A 295 -40.12 -19.42 5.65
CA THR A 295 -39.91 -19.54 7.09
C THR A 295 -38.44 -19.83 7.39
N ILE A 296 -37.92 -19.17 8.42
CA ILE A 296 -36.61 -19.45 9.00
C ILE A 296 -36.76 -19.55 10.51
N THR A 297 -35.89 -20.33 11.15
CA THR A 297 -35.87 -20.44 12.61
C THR A 297 -34.45 -20.29 13.16
N SER A 298 -34.35 -20.23 14.49
CA SER A 298 -33.08 -20.29 15.22
C SER A 298 -32.73 -21.71 15.69
N ARG A 299 -33.59 -22.70 15.43
CA ARG A 299 -33.45 -24.09 15.91
C ARG A 299 -33.12 -25.00 14.72
N PRO A 300 -32.10 -25.86 14.81
CA PRO A 300 -31.80 -26.81 13.74
C PRO A 300 -32.97 -27.78 13.53
N CYS A 301 -33.09 -28.29 12.31
CA CYS A 301 -33.99 -29.40 12.03
C CYS A 301 -33.41 -30.69 12.64
N ASP A 302 -34.29 -31.56 13.10
CA ASP A 302 -33.92 -32.85 13.68
C ASP A 302 -33.94 -33.93 12.60
N HIS A 303 -32.81 -34.59 12.41
CA HIS A 303 -32.61 -35.67 11.44
C HIS A 303 -32.41 -37.04 12.10
N SER A 304 -32.57 -37.15 13.42
CA SER A 304 -32.28 -38.36 14.20
C SER A 304 -33.37 -39.43 14.13
N ILE A 305 -34.59 -39.07 13.71
CA ILE A 305 -35.75 -39.96 13.62
C ILE A 305 -36.01 -40.24 12.13
N GLY A 306 -36.43 -41.47 11.78
CA GLY A 306 -36.56 -42.03 10.40
C GLY A 306 -37.37 -41.23 9.36
N ASN A 307 -37.87 -40.04 9.71
CA ASN A 307 -38.41 -39.02 8.83
C ASN A 307 -37.65 -37.68 8.99
N GLY A 308 -36.32 -37.72 8.91
CA GLY A 308 -35.40 -36.61 9.22
C GLY A 308 -35.50 -35.37 8.30
N LEU A 309 -36.58 -35.18 7.55
CA LEU A 309 -36.84 -33.98 6.76
C LEU A 309 -38.18 -33.31 7.12
N THR A 310 -38.92 -33.83 8.10
CA THR A 310 -40.26 -33.35 8.48
C THR A 310 -40.30 -31.86 8.78
N THR A 311 -39.32 -31.35 9.52
CA THR A 311 -39.24 -29.94 9.89
C THR A 311 -38.47 -29.09 8.87
N CYS A 312 -37.87 -29.71 7.85
CA CYS A 312 -37.12 -29.02 6.81
C CYS A 312 -38.06 -28.31 5.85
N ASN A 313 -37.66 -27.12 5.39
CA ASN A 313 -38.38 -26.54 4.26
C ASN A 313 -38.02 -27.29 2.98
N HIS A 314 -39.03 -27.46 2.14
CA HIS A 314 -38.88 -27.96 0.78
C HIS A 314 -39.29 -26.86 -0.21
N TYR A 315 -38.87 -27.04 -1.45
CA TYR A 315 -39.20 -26.15 -2.54
C TYR A 315 -39.49 -26.95 -3.80
N ASN A 316 -40.63 -26.70 -4.45
CA ASN A 316 -40.91 -27.29 -5.74
C ASN A 316 -39.99 -26.65 -6.78
N CYS A 317 -38.94 -27.36 -7.21
CA CYS A 317 -37.91 -26.84 -8.10
C CYS A 317 -38.41 -26.70 -9.54
N PRO A 318 -37.79 -25.86 -10.38
CA PRO A 318 -38.27 -25.57 -11.74
C PRO A 318 -38.30 -26.77 -12.68
N ASN A 319 -37.56 -27.82 -12.35
CA ASN A 319 -37.52 -29.09 -13.07
C ASN A 319 -38.55 -30.11 -12.55
N GLY A 320 -39.51 -29.69 -11.73
CA GLY A 320 -40.56 -30.55 -11.17
C GLY A 320 -40.12 -31.38 -9.96
N ILE A 321 -38.86 -31.30 -9.53
CA ILE A 321 -38.35 -32.04 -8.37
C ILE A 321 -38.72 -31.31 -7.08
N LEU A 322 -39.24 -32.03 -6.09
CA LEU A 322 -39.38 -31.51 -4.73
C LEU A 322 -38.01 -31.44 -4.05
N GLY A 323 -37.42 -30.25 -4.03
CA GLY A 323 -36.09 -30.02 -3.49
C GLY A 323 -36.08 -29.77 -1.99
N TYR A 324 -35.28 -30.55 -1.26
CA TYR A 324 -34.98 -30.34 0.15
C TYR A 324 -33.62 -29.65 0.33
N GLN A 325 -33.36 -29.10 1.51
CA GLN A 325 -32.03 -28.67 1.96
C GLN A 325 -31.31 -27.75 0.95
N CYS A 326 -30.05 -28.05 0.61
CA CYS A 326 -29.21 -27.25 -0.27
C CYS A 326 -29.82 -27.11 -1.68
N TYR A 327 -30.43 -28.16 -2.20
CA TYR A 327 -31.02 -28.18 -3.54
C TYR A 327 -32.24 -27.26 -3.62
N GLY A 328 -33.20 -27.44 -2.71
CA GLY A 328 -34.41 -26.62 -2.64
C GLY A 328 -34.08 -25.15 -2.39
N PHE A 329 -33.14 -24.87 -1.48
CA PHE A 329 -32.75 -23.51 -1.14
C PHE A 329 -32.11 -22.79 -2.33
N ALA A 330 -31.15 -23.42 -3.02
CA ALA A 330 -30.47 -22.82 -4.16
C ALA A 330 -31.45 -22.46 -5.28
N TRP A 331 -32.40 -23.35 -5.58
CA TRP A 331 -33.45 -23.09 -6.57
C TRP A 331 -34.46 -22.03 -6.13
N LYS A 332 -34.85 -22.01 -4.86
CA LYS A 332 -35.68 -20.94 -4.29
C LYS A 332 -35.00 -19.58 -4.42
N MET A 333 -33.70 -19.49 -4.11
CA MET A 333 -32.94 -18.25 -4.28
C MET A 333 -32.90 -17.84 -5.76
N SER A 334 -32.68 -18.80 -6.68
CA SER A 334 -32.74 -18.55 -8.12
C SER A 334 -34.09 -17.98 -8.57
N ASP A 335 -35.20 -18.55 -8.09
CA ASP A 335 -36.54 -18.07 -8.39
C ASP A 335 -36.80 -16.66 -7.84
N LEU A 336 -36.37 -16.38 -6.60
CA LEU A 336 -36.46 -15.03 -6.05
C LEU A 336 -35.56 -14.01 -6.77
N LEU A 337 -34.49 -14.46 -7.43
CA LEU A 337 -33.57 -13.62 -8.21
C LEU A 337 -33.96 -13.44 -9.69
N TYR A 338 -34.80 -14.29 -10.28
CA TYR A 338 -35.08 -14.22 -11.72
C TYR A 338 -36.57 -14.33 -12.09
N GLY A 339 -37.38 -14.85 -11.17
CA GLY A 339 -38.78 -15.20 -11.39
C GLY A 339 -38.92 -16.64 -11.92
N ARG A 340 -40.01 -17.30 -11.51
CA ARG A 340 -40.27 -18.72 -11.80
C ARG A 340 -40.28 -19.06 -13.28
N SER A 341 -40.84 -18.19 -14.10
CA SER A 341 -40.98 -18.36 -15.55
C SER A 341 -39.68 -18.16 -16.35
N ALA A 342 -38.59 -17.72 -15.73
CA ALA A 342 -37.33 -17.52 -16.44
C ALA A 342 -36.77 -18.87 -16.93
N LYS A 343 -36.40 -18.94 -18.21
CA LYS A 343 -35.83 -20.14 -18.86
C LYS A 343 -34.51 -20.53 -18.21
N ILE A 344 -34.19 -21.82 -18.25
CA ILE A 344 -32.98 -22.40 -17.65
C ILE A 344 -32.11 -23.00 -18.75
N LYS A 345 -30.80 -22.71 -18.71
CA LYS A 345 -29.79 -23.36 -19.54
C LYS A 345 -28.70 -23.96 -18.66
N ASN A 346 -28.36 -25.22 -18.91
CA ASN A 346 -27.29 -25.93 -18.22
C ASN A 346 -25.96 -25.86 -18.99
N PHE A 347 -24.85 -25.88 -18.27
CA PHE A 347 -23.48 -25.92 -18.80
C PHE A 347 -22.50 -26.39 -17.72
N THR A 348 -21.26 -26.75 -18.09
CA THR A 348 -20.26 -27.32 -17.18
C THR A 348 -19.00 -26.44 -17.00
N SER A 349 -18.91 -25.33 -17.74
CA SER A 349 -17.70 -24.48 -17.72
C SER A 349 -17.72 -23.43 -16.62
N TYR A 350 -16.78 -23.53 -15.67
CA TYR A 350 -16.52 -22.53 -14.65
C TYR A 350 -16.21 -21.14 -15.24
N ALA A 351 -15.49 -21.07 -16.36
CA ALA A 351 -15.17 -19.80 -17.03
C ALA A 351 -16.43 -19.04 -17.49
N LYS A 352 -17.52 -19.77 -17.77
CA LYS A 352 -18.79 -19.21 -18.22
C LYS A 352 -19.69 -18.79 -17.06
N CYS A 353 -19.45 -19.24 -15.82
CA CYS A 353 -20.36 -19.00 -14.70
C CYS A 353 -20.35 -17.54 -14.23
N LYS A 354 -21.43 -17.10 -13.59
CA LYS A 354 -21.60 -15.74 -13.11
C LYS A 354 -22.51 -15.70 -11.87
N PRO A 355 -22.54 -14.59 -11.11
CA PRO A 355 -23.50 -14.41 -10.04
C PRO A 355 -24.94 -14.71 -10.47
N GLY A 356 -25.66 -15.43 -9.60
CA GLY A 356 -27.03 -15.88 -9.76
C GLY A 356 -27.21 -17.24 -10.45
N ASP A 357 -26.15 -17.84 -11.00
CA ASP A 357 -26.21 -19.23 -11.45
C ASP A 357 -26.32 -20.18 -10.23
N VAL A 358 -27.12 -21.23 -10.38
CA VAL A 358 -27.17 -22.36 -9.43
C VAL A 358 -26.10 -23.36 -9.83
N VAL A 359 -25.38 -23.92 -8.87
CA VAL A 359 -24.31 -24.91 -9.11
C VAL A 359 -24.63 -26.17 -8.34
N ARG A 360 -24.54 -27.32 -9.01
CA ARG A 360 -24.60 -28.66 -8.41
C ARG A 360 -23.23 -29.32 -8.56
N TYR A 361 -22.62 -29.72 -7.46
CA TYR A 361 -21.31 -30.39 -7.43
C TYR A 361 -21.23 -31.30 -6.21
N SER A 362 -20.64 -32.49 -6.35
CA SER A 362 -20.44 -33.46 -5.25
C SER A 362 -21.68 -33.66 -4.35
N GLY A 363 -22.87 -33.77 -4.93
CA GLY A 363 -24.13 -33.92 -4.17
C GLY A 363 -24.65 -32.65 -3.47
N HIS A 364 -23.95 -31.51 -3.58
CA HIS A 364 -24.29 -30.25 -2.94
C HIS A 364 -24.75 -29.17 -3.94
N SER A 365 -25.60 -28.27 -3.48
CA SER A 365 -26.17 -27.20 -4.31
C SER A 365 -26.03 -25.82 -3.68
N VAL A 366 -25.56 -24.88 -4.49
CA VAL A 366 -25.27 -23.51 -4.06
C VAL A 366 -25.72 -22.51 -5.11
N ILE A 367 -25.89 -21.25 -4.71
CA ILE A 367 -26.10 -20.13 -5.63
C ILE A 367 -24.90 -19.19 -5.61
N ILE A 368 -24.38 -18.82 -6.79
CA ILE A 368 -23.21 -17.94 -6.88
C ILE A 368 -23.63 -16.51 -6.52
N THR A 369 -22.93 -15.87 -5.58
CA THR A 369 -23.10 -14.44 -5.27
C THR A 369 -21.99 -13.58 -5.85
N GLU A 370 -20.77 -14.12 -6.00
CA GLU A 370 -19.64 -13.43 -6.63
C GLU A 370 -18.78 -14.40 -7.46
N LYS A 371 -18.12 -13.88 -8.49
CA LYS A 371 -17.16 -14.63 -9.33
C LYS A 371 -15.80 -13.96 -9.29
N HIS A 372 -14.78 -14.73 -8.96
CA HIS A 372 -13.37 -14.33 -8.95
C HIS A 372 -12.58 -15.23 -9.90
N GLY A 373 -11.27 -14.98 -10.10
CA GLY A 373 -10.44 -15.74 -11.05
C GLY A 373 -10.45 -17.25 -10.80
N GLY A 374 -10.15 -17.69 -9.58
CA GLY A 374 -10.04 -19.10 -9.19
C GLY A 374 -11.03 -19.57 -8.12
N TYR A 375 -12.02 -18.75 -7.75
CA TYR A 375 -13.06 -19.14 -6.80
C TYR A 375 -14.37 -18.38 -7.04
N VAL A 376 -15.46 -18.89 -6.48
CA VAL A 376 -16.74 -18.18 -6.37
C VAL A 376 -17.08 -17.95 -4.90
N VAL A 377 -17.86 -16.93 -4.63
CA VAL A 377 -18.51 -16.74 -3.33
C VAL A 377 -19.95 -17.21 -3.49
N VAL A 378 -20.45 -17.98 -2.52
CA VAL A 378 -21.75 -18.64 -2.64
C VAL A 378 -22.70 -18.35 -1.47
N GLY A 379 -23.99 -18.53 -1.75
CA GLY A 379 -25.04 -18.74 -0.78
C GLY A 379 -25.50 -20.19 -0.81
N GLU A 380 -25.76 -20.75 0.35
CA GLU A 380 -26.13 -22.15 0.51
C GLU A 380 -26.99 -22.36 1.76
N CYS A 381 -27.57 -23.54 1.81
CA CYS A 381 -28.25 -24.08 2.97
C CYS A 381 -27.67 -25.49 3.22
N ASN A 382 -27.83 -26.01 4.43
CA ASN A 382 -27.41 -27.34 4.84
C ASN A 382 -25.91 -27.50 5.06
N TYR A 383 -25.25 -26.45 5.53
CA TYR A 383 -23.88 -26.58 6.04
C TYR A 383 -23.90 -27.45 7.31
N GLY A 384 -23.26 -28.61 7.28
CA GLY A 384 -23.25 -29.55 8.41
C GLY A 384 -24.56 -30.31 8.62
N ASN A 385 -25.31 -30.62 7.55
CA ASN A 385 -26.53 -31.44 7.59
C ASN A 385 -27.68 -30.89 8.46
N THR A 386 -27.81 -29.58 8.66
CA THR A 386 -28.83 -28.99 9.57
C THR A 386 -29.71 -27.91 8.93
N CYS A 387 -29.86 -27.82 7.62
CA CYS A 387 -30.54 -26.69 6.94
C CYS A 387 -29.99 -25.29 7.31
N LEU A 388 -28.76 -25.21 7.85
CA LEU A 388 -28.09 -23.97 8.22
C LEU A 388 -27.83 -23.11 6.98
N ILE A 389 -28.26 -21.85 7.01
CA ILE A 389 -28.03 -20.88 5.95
C ILE A 389 -26.64 -20.27 6.12
N LYS A 390 -25.86 -20.30 5.02
CA LYS A 390 -24.53 -19.71 4.96
C LYS A 390 -24.33 -18.95 3.65
N TRP A 391 -23.82 -17.73 3.78
CA TRP A 391 -23.43 -16.83 2.71
C TRP A 391 -21.98 -16.45 2.92
N GLY A 392 -21.25 -16.29 1.81
CA GLY A 392 -19.87 -15.79 1.86
C GLY A 392 -18.81 -16.89 1.83
N ARG A 393 -19.19 -18.17 1.80
CA ARG A 393 -18.21 -19.26 1.65
C ARG A 393 -17.55 -19.13 0.27
N LYS A 394 -16.22 -19.21 0.26
CA LYS A 394 -15.42 -19.30 -0.96
C LYS A 394 -15.34 -20.76 -1.38
N VAL A 395 -15.67 -21.03 -2.64
CA VAL A 395 -15.61 -22.35 -3.27
C VAL A 395 -14.61 -22.26 -4.40
N SER A 396 -13.53 -23.03 -4.32
CA SER A 396 -12.47 -22.98 -5.33
C SER A 396 -12.96 -23.55 -6.67
N SER A 397 -12.34 -23.14 -7.79
CA SER A 397 -12.64 -23.74 -9.09
C SER A 397 -12.30 -25.24 -9.13
N ALA A 398 -11.34 -25.69 -8.32
CA ALA A 398 -10.98 -27.10 -8.18
C ALA A 398 -12.07 -27.90 -7.46
N GLU A 399 -12.66 -27.36 -6.39
CA GLU A 399 -13.82 -27.97 -5.69
C GLU A 399 -15.05 -28.07 -6.61
N LEU A 400 -15.15 -27.19 -7.62
CA LEU A 400 -16.20 -27.20 -8.63
C LEU A 400 -15.87 -28.04 -9.87
N ALA A 401 -14.85 -28.90 -9.81
CA ALA A 401 -14.58 -29.87 -10.87
C ALA A 401 -15.79 -30.79 -11.07
N GLY A 402 -16.19 -31.01 -12.33
CA GLY A 402 -17.39 -31.81 -12.65
C GLY A 402 -18.74 -31.13 -12.31
N ALA A 403 -18.74 -29.87 -11.87
CA ALA A 403 -19.97 -29.18 -11.51
C ALA A 403 -20.89 -28.91 -12.72
N VAL A 404 -22.20 -29.01 -12.48
CA VAL A 404 -23.24 -28.54 -13.41
C VAL A 404 -23.72 -27.17 -12.97
N TYR A 405 -23.73 -26.23 -13.89
CA TYR A 405 -24.19 -24.86 -13.68
C TYR A 405 -25.51 -24.64 -14.41
N SER A 406 -26.49 -24.07 -13.71
CA SER A 406 -27.80 -23.74 -14.26
C SER A 406 -28.01 -22.24 -14.25
N ARG A 407 -28.20 -21.66 -15.44
CA ARG A 407 -28.38 -20.23 -15.64
C ARG A 407 -29.81 -19.88 -15.99
N ARG A 408 -30.34 -18.88 -15.29
CA ARG A 408 -31.58 -18.20 -15.66
C ARG A 408 -31.35 -17.15 -16.74
N TYR A 409 -32.28 -17.08 -17.68
CA TYR A 409 -32.35 -16.02 -18.68
C TYR A 409 -33.81 -15.73 -19.04
N ARG A 410 -34.04 -14.54 -19.59
CA ARG A 410 -35.32 -14.10 -20.15
C ARG A 410 -35.14 -13.90 -21.64
#